data_AF-A0A915SFR8-F1
#
_entry.id   AF-A0A915SFR8-F1
#
_cell.length_a   1.000
_cell.length_b   1.000
_cell.length_c   1.000
_cell.angle_alpha   90.00
_cell.angle_beta   90.00
_cell.angle_gamma   90.00
#
_symmetry.space_group_name_H-M   'P 1'
#
loop_
_entity.id
_entity.type
_entity.pdbx_description
1 polymer ?
#
loop_
_entity_poly.entity_id
_entity_poly.type
_entity_poly.pdbx_seq_one_letter_code
_entity_poly.pdbx_strand_id
1 'polypeptide(L)'
;MKKKLFSGLPTDLDNTTKELEKEFQKVIIRAEKRSYGKLVTILEGIDPLIAKDTLKNLKQKLGCGGTYKDNIIELQGDHREKIKKLLIDLGYKEDNIEVSTEIE
;
A
#
# COMPACT_ATOMS: atom_id res chain seq x y z
N MET A 1 -37.60 -9.35 19.81
CA MET A 1 -37.60 -8.16 18.94
C MET A 1 -36.21 -7.51 19.02
N LYS A 2 -35.36 -7.73 18.01
CA LYS A 2 -33.99 -7.18 18.00
C LYS A 2 -34.06 -5.70 17.60
N LYS A 3 -33.61 -4.82 18.49
CA LYS A 3 -33.51 -3.37 18.28
C LYS A 3 -32.70 -3.11 17.00
N LYS A 4 -33.32 -2.46 16.02
CA LYS A 4 -32.60 -1.85 14.89
C LYS A 4 -31.78 -0.69 15.45
N LEU A 5 -30.47 -0.86 15.54
CA LEU A 5 -29.57 0.25 15.77
C LEU A 5 -29.44 1.00 14.44
N PHE A 6 -30.20 2.09 14.32
CA PHE A 6 -29.99 3.10 13.29
C PHE A 6 -28.62 3.74 13.53
N SER A 7 -27.60 3.32 12.79
CA SER A 7 -26.35 4.10 12.65
C SER A 7 -26.44 4.89 11.35
N GLY A 8 -27.24 5.95 11.38
CA GLY A 8 -27.20 7.01 10.37
C GLY A 8 -25.98 7.91 10.59
N LEU A 9 -24.78 7.32 10.56
CA LEU A 9 -23.52 8.04 10.48
C LEU A 9 -23.22 8.28 9.00
N PRO A 10 -22.89 9.52 8.60
CA PRO A 10 -22.59 9.84 7.21
C PRO A 10 -21.36 9.04 6.76
N THR A 11 -21.55 8.22 5.72
CA THR A 11 -20.52 7.43 5.00
C THR A 11 -19.35 8.26 4.47
N ASP A 12 -19.43 9.59 4.56
CA ASP A 12 -18.41 10.54 4.13
C ASP A 12 -17.27 10.71 5.14
N LEU A 13 -17.49 10.39 6.42
CA LEU A 13 -16.44 10.49 7.43
C LEU A 13 -15.37 9.42 7.23
N ASP A 14 -15.75 8.21 6.82
CA ASP A 14 -14.82 7.10 6.58
C ASP A 14 -13.80 7.42 5.48
N ASN A 15 -14.18 8.16 4.44
CA ASN A 15 -13.26 8.56 3.37
C ASN A 15 -12.31 9.67 3.84
N THR A 16 -12.84 10.65 4.59
CA THR A 16 -12.04 11.75 5.15
C THR A 16 -10.99 11.23 6.15
N THR A 17 -11.37 10.25 6.98
CA THR A 17 -10.45 9.63 7.95
C THR A 17 -9.34 8.85 7.25
N LYS A 18 -9.67 8.10 6.19
CA LYS A 18 -8.69 7.36 5.38
C LYS A 18 -7.69 8.24 4.65
N GLU A 19 -8.09 9.43 4.23
CA GLU A 19 -7.20 10.41 3.59
C GLU A 19 -6.21 11.01 4.60
N LEU A 20 -6.69 11.37 5.80
CA LEU A 20 -5.85 11.82 6.91
C LEU A 20 -4.85 10.75 7.36
N GLU A 21 -5.27 9.49 7.44
CA GLU A 21 -4.39 8.38 7.84
C GLU A 21 -3.24 8.15 6.86
N LYS A 22 -3.48 8.31 5.55
CA LYS A 22 -2.44 8.22 4.51
C LYS A 22 -1.40 9.34 4.59
N GLU A 23 -1.76 10.49 5.14
CA GLU A 23 -0.90 11.67 5.18
C GLU A 23 0.22 11.57 6.24
N PHE A 24 0.04 10.74 7.28
CA PHE A 24 1.03 10.57 8.37
C PHE A 24 1.76 9.23 8.33
N GLN A 25 1.43 8.36 7.39
CA GLN A 25 1.92 6.99 7.36
C GLN A 25 3.28 6.90 6.64
N LYS A 26 4.32 6.44 7.34
CA LYS A 26 5.64 6.17 6.74
C LYS A 26 5.59 4.85 5.95
N VAL A 27 5.90 4.91 4.65
CA VAL A 27 5.94 3.75 3.75
C VAL A 27 7.38 3.49 3.34
N ILE A 28 7.84 2.25 3.48
CA ILE A 28 9.19 1.84 3.08
C ILE A 28 9.06 0.92 1.88
N ILE A 29 9.84 1.19 0.83
CA ILE A 29 9.89 0.38 -0.38
C ILE A 29 11.30 -0.20 -0.51
N ARG A 30 11.43 -1.52 -0.40
CA ARG A 30 12.70 -2.24 -0.60
C ARG A 30 12.63 -3.24 -1.73
N ALA A 31 13.76 -3.59 -2.31
CA ALA A 31 13.87 -4.69 -3.27
C ALA A 31 14.65 -5.83 -2.62
N GLU A 32 14.13 -7.05 -2.77
CA GLU A 32 14.77 -8.28 -2.27
C GLU A 32 14.99 -9.24 -3.45
N LYS A 33 16.09 -9.99 -3.41
CA LYS A 33 16.40 -11.03 -4.38
C LYS A 33 15.97 -12.39 -3.86
N ARG A 34 14.88 -12.92 -4.44
CA ARG A 34 14.40 -14.29 -4.20
C ARG A 34 15.21 -15.32 -5.01
N SER A 35 14.94 -16.60 -4.70
CA SER A 35 15.51 -17.76 -5.38
C SER A 35 15.50 -17.61 -6.91
N TYR A 36 16.56 -18.11 -7.55
CA TYR A 36 16.79 -17.99 -9.00
C TYR A 36 17.00 -16.56 -9.52
N GLY A 37 17.35 -15.62 -8.63
CA GLY A 37 17.68 -14.25 -9.00
C GLY A 37 16.48 -13.39 -9.39
N LYS A 38 15.28 -13.83 -9.02
CA LYS A 38 14.06 -13.04 -9.23
C LYS A 38 14.01 -11.91 -8.21
N LEU A 39 13.84 -10.69 -8.70
CA LEU A 39 13.63 -9.54 -7.83
C LEU A 39 12.17 -9.46 -7.41
N VAL A 40 11.94 -9.11 -6.16
CA VAL A 40 10.63 -8.75 -5.61
C VAL A 40 10.74 -7.40 -4.94
N THR A 41 9.73 -6.57 -5.09
CA THR A 41 9.61 -5.31 -4.35
C THR A 41 8.70 -5.54 -3.15
N ILE A 42 9.16 -5.12 -1.97
CA ILE A 42 8.42 -5.21 -0.72
C ILE A 42 8.06 -3.79 -0.28
N LEU A 43 6.79 -3.59 0.07
CA LEU A 43 6.30 -2.36 0.68
C LEU A 43 5.87 -2.65 2.12
N GLU A 44 6.35 -1.84 3.05
CA GLU A 44 6.03 -1.91 4.47
C GLU A 44 5.39 -0.62 4.96
N GLY A 45 4.73 -0.70 6.11
CA GLY A 45 4.12 0.44 6.78
C GLY A 45 2.77 0.85 6.21
N ILE A 46 2.13 0.02 5.37
CA ILE A 46 0.78 0.27 4.86
C ILE A 46 -0.28 -0.25 5.82
N ASP A 47 -1.22 0.62 6.21
CA ASP A 47 -2.30 0.25 7.11
C ASP A 47 -3.11 -0.95 6.53
N PRO A 48 -3.34 -2.02 7.32
CA PRO A 48 -4.10 -3.19 6.88
C PRO A 48 -5.49 -2.89 6.30
N LEU A 49 -6.13 -1.80 6.74
CA LEU A 49 -7.45 -1.36 6.26
C LEU A 49 -7.40 -0.90 4.80
N ILE A 50 -6.27 -0.34 4.35
CA ILE A 50 -6.09 0.18 2.97
C ILE A 50 -5.11 -0.66 2.14
N ALA A 51 -4.37 -1.58 2.75
CA ALA A 51 -3.34 -2.38 2.08
C ALA A 51 -3.89 -3.21 0.93
N LYS A 52 -5.06 -3.82 1.08
CA LYS A 52 -5.69 -4.64 0.03
C LYS A 52 -6.09 -3.81 -1.19
N ASP A 53 -6.66 -2.63 -0.97
CA ASP A 53 -7.04 -1.71 -2.04
C ASP A 53 -5.80 -1.13 -2.74
N THR A 54 -4.77 -0.79 -1.95
CA THR A 54 -3.47 -0.33 -2.48
C THR A 54 -2.82 -1.40 -3.35
N LEU A 55 -2.75 -2.66 -2.87
CA LEU A 55 -2.25 -3.79 -3.64
C LEU A 55 -3.01 -3.97 -4.96
N LYS A 56 -4.35 -3.89 -4.95
CA LYS A 56 -5.17 -4.03 -6.15
C LYS A 56 -4.84 -2.95 -7.19
N ASN A 57 -4.73 -1.69 -6.75
CA ASN A 57 -4.35 -0.57 -7.61
C ASN A 57 -2.95 -0.75 -8.20
N LEU A 58 -1.97 -1.13 -7.38
CA LEU A 58 -0.59 -1.38 -7.82
C LEU A 58 -0.53 -2.50 -8.87
N LYS A 59 -1.22 -3.64 -8.63
CA LYS A 59 -1.28 -4.75 -9.59
C LYS A 59 -1.91 -4.33 -10.92
N GLN A 60 -2.99 -3.55 -10.88
CA GLN A 60 -3.66 -3.07 -12.10
C GLN A 60 -2.75 -2.15 -12.92
N LYS A 61 -1.97 -1.29 -12.27
CA LYS A 61 -1.10 -0.31 -12.92
C LYS A 61 0.23 -0.91 -13.40
N LEU A 62 0.79 -1.85 -12.65
CA LEU A 62 2.09 -2.46 -12.94
C LEU A 62 1.98 -3.74 -13.78
N GLY A 63 0.81 -4.39 -13.81
CA GLY A 63 0.60 -5.64 -14.54
C GLY A 63 1.36 -6.83 -13.94
N CYS A 64 1.75 -6.74 -12.67
CA CYS A 64 2.56 -7.75 -11.99
C CYS A 64 1.73 -8.57 -10.98
N GLY A 65 2.25 -9.76 -10.65
CA GLY A 65 1.77 -10.53 -9.51
C GLY A 65 2.10 -9.82 -8.19
N GLY A 66 1.33 -10.12 -7.15
CA GLY A 66 1.58 -9.59 -5.83
C GLY A 66 0.63 -10.11 -4.77
N THR A 67 1.07 -10.07 -3.51
CA THR A 67 0.35 -10.56 -2.33
C THR A 67 0.50 -9.57 -1.17
N TYR A 68 -0.47 -9.58 -0.27
CA TYR A 68 -0.36 -8.92 1.03
C TYR A 68 -0.29 -10.01 2.10
N LYS A 69 0.81 -10.07 2.85
CA LYS A 69 1.08 -11.08 3.86
C LYS A 69 1.91 -10.45 4.97
N ASP A 70 1.73 -10.84 6.23
CA ASP A 70 2.56 -10.38 7.35
C ASP A 70 2.69 -8.83 7.44
N ASN A 71 1.60 -8.11 7.14
CA ASN A 71 1.54 -6.64 7.05
C ASN A 71 2.48 -5.99 6.03
N ILE A 72 2.95 -6.76 5.05
CA ILE A 72 3.76 -6.28 3.93
C ILE A 72 3.08 -6.59 2.60
N ILE A 73 3.28 -5.71 1.63
CA ILE A 73 2.89 -5.97 0.24
C ILE A 73 4.12 -6.45 -0.52
N GLU A 74 4.04 -7.61 -1.13
CA GLU A 74 5.07 -8.14 -2.03
C GLU A 74 4.59 -8.03 -3.48
N LEU A 75 5.43 -7.48 -4.35
CA LEU A 75 5.22 -7.36 -5.79
C LEU A 75 6.37 -8.03 -6.55
N GLN A 76 6.05 -8.72 -7.64
CA GLN A 76 7.08 -9.33 -8.49
C GLN A 76 7.76 -8.28 -9.37
N GLY A 77 9.09 -8.34 -9.46
CA GLY A 77 9.91 -7.39 -10.21
C GLY A 77 10.45 -6.25 -9.33
N ASP A 78 11.37 -5.47 -9.91
CA ASP A 78 11.83 -4.20 -9.33
C ASP A 78 11.04 -3.05 -9.97
N HIS A 79 10.14 -2.48 -9.18
CA HIS A 79 9.28 -1.38 -9.61
C HIS A 79 9.32 -0.20 -8.64
N ARG A 80 10.37 -0.09 -7.82
CA ARG A 80 10.49 0.89 -6.72
C ARG A 80 10.11 2.31 -7.12
N GLU A 81 10.68 2.82 -8.22
CA GLU A 81 10.39 4.17 -8.71
C GLU A 81 8.94 4.36 -9.17
N LYS A 82 8.37 3.37 -9.86
CA LYS A 82 6.98 3.41 -10.33
C LYS A 82 6.02 3.34 -9.15
N ILE A 83 6.32 2.48 -8.18
CA ILE A 83 5.52 2.33 -6.95
C ILE A 83 5.52 3.63 -6.16
N LYS A 84 6.67 4.29 -5.98
CA LYS A 84 6.73 5.61 -5.34
C LYS A 84 5.75 6.60 -5.99
N LYS A 85 5.80 6.73 -7.32
CA LYS A 85 4.89 7.62 -8.07
C LYS A 85 3.41 7.23 -7.88
N LEU A 86 3.09 5.94 -7.99
CA LEU A 86 1.73 5.45 -7.82
C LEU A 86 1.20 5.67 -6.39
N LEU A 87 2.04 5.57 -5.37
CA LEU A 87 1.64 5.89 -4.00
C LEU A 87 1.35 7.38 -3.85
N ILE A 88 2.17 8.25 -4.44
CA ILE A 88 1.89 9.70 -4.44
C ILE A 88 0.54 9.99 -5.11
N ASP A 89 0.25 9.35 -6.26
CA ASP A 89 -1.02 9.47 -6.96
C ASP A 89 -2.22 8.95 -6.14
N LEU A 90 -1.99 8.01 -5.22
CA LEU A 90 -3.00 7.44 -4.31
C LEU A 90 -3.24 8.27 -3.03
N GLY A 91 -2.52 9.39 -2.89
CA GLY A 91 -2.64 10.33 -1.77
C GLY A 91 -1.62 10.12 -0.65
N TYR A 92 -0.57 9.32 -0.85
CA TYR A 92 0.53 9.24 0.11
C TYR A 92 1.47 10.44 -0.04
N LYS A 93 1.89 11.02 1.08
CA LYS A 93 2.83 12.15 1.07
C LYS A 93 4.23 11.69 0.66
N GLU A 94 4.83 12.37 -0.32
CA GLU A 94 6.17 12.01 -0.82
C GLU A 94 7.23 11.96 0.29
N ASP A 95 7.21 12.91 1.21
CA ASP A 95 8.15 12.99 2.36
C ASP A 95 8.11 11.75 3.26
N ASN A 96 7.00 11.00 3.24
CA ASN A 96 6.81 9.80 4.07
C ASN A 96 7.16 8.50 3.32
N ILE A 97 7.54 8.59 2.04
CA ILE A 97 7.87 7.42 1.23
C ILE A 97 9.41 7.30 1.16
N GLU A 98 9.92 6.27 1.82
CA GLU A 98 11.34 5.93 1.81
C GLU A 98 11.59 4.82 0.78
N VAL A 99 12.54 5.03 -0.14
CA VAL A 99 12.93 4.03 -1.13
C VAL A 99 14.34 3.56 -0.84
N SER A 100 14.48 2.29 -0.47
CA SER A 100 15.79 1.67 -0.28
C SER A 100 16.48 1.51 -1.63
N THR A 101 17.72 1.99 -1.73
CA THR A 101 18.57 1.85 -2.93
C THR A 101 19.23 0.48 -2.99
N GLU A 102 19.44 -0.15 -1.83
CA GLU A 102 20.05 -1.46 -1.69
C GLU A 102 19.06 -2.57 -2.10
N ILE A 103 19.62 -3.64 -2.68
CA ILE A 103 18.87 -4.87 -2.96
C ILE A 103 19.32 -5.87 -1.89
N GLU A 104 18.38 -6.29 -1.06
CA GLU A 104 18.58 -7.30 -0.01
C GLU A 104 18.59 -8.73 -0.58
#